data_AF-A0A9Q1RI36-F1
#
_entry.id   AF-A0A9Q1RI36-F1
#
_cell.length_a   1.000
_cell.length_b   1.000
_cell.length_c   1.000
_cell.angle_alpha   90.00
_cell.angle_beta   90.00
_cell.angle_gamma   90.00
#
_symmetry.space_group_name_H-M   'P 1'
#
loop_
_entity.id
_entity.type
_entity.pdbx_description
1 polymer ?
#
loop_
_entity_poly.entity_id
_entity_poly.type
_entity_poly.pdbx_seq_one_letter_code
_entity_poly.pdbx_strand_id
1 'polypeptide(L)'
;MQTWISSAFVDFLDPKDGRRYWSCPYYGGARSCDFYLWKDDEIDPRSKFVIPKLVKRICELEASFQASGKVDHKPTMSIKSVESKIDMNIEIQMDNFGDDIKKMKEKEKK
;
A
#
# COMPACT_ATOMS: atom_id res chain seq x y z
N MET A 1 5.30 -19.94 11.46
CA MET A 1 3.86 -20.22 11.69
C MET A 1 3.07 -19.34 10.73
N GLN A 2 2.65 -19.85 9.55
CA GLN A 2 1.85 -19.06 8.61
C GLN A 2 1.01 -20.00 7.72
N THR A 3 -0.16 -20.41 8.20
CA THR A 3 -1.07 -21.30 7.44
C THR A 3 -2.54 -20.87 7.50
N TRP A 4 -2.84 -19.62 7.88
CA TRP A 4 -4.23 -19.19 8.12
C TRP A 4 -4.88 -18.49 6.91
N ILE A 5 -4.10 -18.11 5.89
CA ILE A 5 -4.62 -17.43 4.69
C ILE A 5 -5.20 -18.43 3.67
N SER A 6 -4.87 -19.72 3.78
CA SER A 6 -5.07 -20.66 2.68
C SER A 6 -6.49 -21.19 2.48
N SER A 7 -7.44 -20.94 3.40
CA SER A 7 -8.77 -21.56 3.34
C SER A 7 -9.93 -20.61 3.00
N ALA A 8 -9.70 -19.29 2.92
CA ALA A 8 -10.78 -18.30 2.81
C ALA A 8 -10.66 -17.34 1.63
N PHE A 9 -9.65 -17.48 0.77
CA PHE A 9 -9.42 -16.58 -0.37
C PHE A 9 -9.21 -17.36 -1.66
N VAL A 10 -9.69 -16.81 -2.77
CA VAL A 10 -9.60 -17.43 -4.09
C VAL A 10 -8.44 -16.81 -4.86
N ASP A 11 -7.69 -17.67 -5.55
CA ASP A 11 -6.57 -17.31 -6.42
C ASP A 11 -7.09 -16.85 -7.79
N PHE A 12 -6.83 -15.60 -8.16
CA PHE A 12 -7.19 -15.03 -9.45
C PHE A 12 -5.95 -14.58 -10.24
N LEU A 13 -6.02 -14.66 -11.57
CA LEU A 13 -5.00 -14.15 -12.50
C LEU A 13 -5.49 -12.85 -13.11
N ASP A 14 -4.68 -11.78 -13.02
CA ASP A 14 -4.93 -10.54 -13.74
C ASP A 14 -4.55 -10.71 -15.23
N PRO A 15 -5.50 -10.59 -16.17
CA PRO A 15 -5.24 -10.74 -17.60
C PRO A 15 -4.32 -9.64 -18.17
N LYS A 16 -4.20 -8.49 -17.50
CA LYS A 16 -3.39 -7.36 -17.99
C LYS A 16 -1.90 -7.57 -17.71
N ASP A 17 -1.58 -7.98 -16.48
CA ASP A 17 -0.21 -8.05 -16.00
C ASP A 17 0.28 -9.49 -15.81
N GLY A 18 -0.59 -10.50 -15.98
CA GLY A 18 -0.28 -11.91 -15.74
C GLY A 18 0.04 -12.23 -14.27
N ARG A 19 -0.24 -11.28 -13.37
CA ARG A 19 0.04 -11.40 -11.92
C ARG A 19 -1.12 -12.07 -11.20
N ARG A 20 -0.81 -12.83 -10.15
CA ARG A 20 -1.84 -13.48 -9.32
C ARG A 20 -2.21 -12.59 -8.14
N TYR A 21 -3.45 -12.69 -7.69
CA TYR A 21 -3.91 -12.02 -6.49
C TYR A 21 -4.93 -12.87 -5.74
N TRP A 22 -5.04 -12.59 -4.45
CA TRP A 22 -6.09 -13.09 -3.57
C TRP A 22 -7.26 -12.12 -3.58
N SER A 23 -8.47 -12.63 -3.73
CA SER A 23 -9.68 -11.84 -3.49
C SER A 23 -10.77 -12.63 -2.78
N CYS A 24 -11.80 -11.91 -2.35
CA CYS A 24 -12.94 -12.48 -1.67
C CYS A 24 -13.61 -13.58 -2.50
N PRO A 25 -13.90 -14.77 -1.92
CA PRO A 25 -14.62 -15.83 -2.62
C PRO A 25 -16.03 -15.43 -3.10
N TYR A 26 -16.63 -14.43 -2.47
CA TYR A 26 -18.01 -14.00 -2.74
C TYR A 26 -18.10 -12.81 -3.72
N TYR A 27 -17.10 -12.64 -4.59
CA TYR A 27 -17.08 -11.57 -5.59
C TYR A 27 -18.39 -11.52 -6.41
N GLY A 28 -19.05 -10.36 -6.43
CA GLY A 28 -20.32 -10.14 -7.16
C GLY A 28 -21.61 -10.56 -6.44
N GLY A 29 -21.55 -11.06 -5.20
CA GLY A 29 -22.72 -11.40 -4.40
C GLY A 29 -23.07 -10.37 -3.33
N ALA A 30 -24.23 -10.49 -2.67
CA ALA A 30 -24.63 -9.61 -1.56
C ALA A 30 -23.70 -9.67 -0.32
N ARG A 31 -22.78 -10.65 -0.28
CA ARG A 31 -21.72 -10.82 0.74
C ARG A 31 -20.33 -10.53 0.18
N SER A 32 -20.23 -9.92 -1.01
CA SER A 32 -18.95 -9.52 -1.57
C SER A 32 -18.28 -8.51 -0.64
N CYS A 33 -16.97 -8.67 -0.43
CA CYS A 33 -16.15 -7.63 0.17
C CYS A 33 -15.08 -7.20 -0.82
N ASP A 34 -14.66 -5.94 -0.72
CA ASP A 34 -13.65 -5.33 -1.60
C ASP A 34 -12.21 -5.71 -1.19
N PHE A 35 -12.02 -6.93 -0.69
CA PHE A 35 -10.71 -7.43 -0.34
C PHE A 35 -9.92 -7.81 -1.58
N TYR A 36 -8.71 -7.27 -1.66
CA TYR A 36 -7.77 -7.52 -2.74
C TYR A 36 -6.34 -7.49 -2.21
N LEU A 37 -5.54 -8.52 -2.52
CA LEU A 37 -4.13 -8.58 -2.15
C LEU A 37 -3.31 -9.27 -3.24
N TRP A 38 -2.27 -8.60 -3.75
CA TRP A 38 -1.35 -9.20 -4.72
C TRP A 38 -0.67 -10.45 -4.15
N LYS A 39 -0.63 -11.51 -4.95
CA LYS A 39 0.14 -12.71 -4.71
C LYS A 39 1.45 -12.54 -5.47
N ASP A 40 2.31 -11.69 -4.93
CA ASP A 40 3.67 -11.55 -5.43
C ASP A 40 4.38 -12.90 -5.27
N ASP A 41 5.15 -13.28 -6.29
CA ASP A 41 6.00 -14.46 -6.20
C ASP A 41 7.08 -14.25 -5.14
N GLU A 42 7.62 -15.35 -4.62
CA GLU A 42 8.73 -15.29 -3.68
C GLU A 42 9.88 -14.50 -4.32
N ILE A 43 10.38 -13.49 -3.59
CA ILE A 43 11.50 -12.63 -3.98
C ILE A 43 12.59 -13.48 -4.65
N ASP A 44 12.96 -13.13 -5.88
CA ASP A 44 13.92 -13.88 -6.69
C ASP A 44 15.18 -14.19 -5.85
N PRO A 45 15.71 -15.43 -5.87
CA PRO A 45 16.84 -15.82 -5.03
C PRO A 45 18.05 -14.88 -5.13
N ARG A 46 18.33 -14.29 -6.30
CA ARG A 46 19.41 -13.31 -6.48
C ARG A 46 19.10 -12.01 -5.75
N SER A 47 17.86 -11.54 -5.86
CA SER A 47 17.43 -10.28 -5.24
C SER A 47 17.49 -10.33 -3.70
N LYS A 48 17.32 -11.50 -3.08
CA LYS A 48 17.56 -11.72 -1.64
C LYS A 48 19.00 -11.35 -1.21
N PHE A 49 19.99 -11.52 -2.08
CA PHE A 49 21.39 -11.17 -1.80
C PHE A 49 21.77 -9.78 -2.27
N VAL A 50 21.17 -9.31 -3.36
CA VAL A 50 21.52 -8.03 -3.99
C VAL A 50 20.89 -6.85 -3.25
N ILE A 51 19.60 -6.96 -2.85
CA ILE A 51 18.88 -5.86 -2.20
C ILE A 51 19.56 -5.43 -0.89
N PRO A 52 19.91 -6.33 0.04
CA PRO A 52 20.57 -5.92 1.28
C PRO A 52 21.94 -5.26 1.05
N LYS A 53 22.69 -5.73 0.05
CA LYS A 53 24.00 -5.15 -0.32
C LYS A 53 23.84 -3.73 -0.87
N LEU A 54 22.82 -3.50 -1.69
CA LEU A 54 22.53 -2.17 -2.24
C LEU A 54 22.07 -1.21 -1.16
N VAL A 55 21.17 -1.65 -0.26
CA VAL A 55 20.72 -0.85 0.88
C VAL A 55 21.90 -0.43 1.74
N LYS A 56 22.82 -1.36 2.06
CA LYS A 56 24.02 -1.05 2.83
C LYS A 56 24.88 0.03 2.16
N ARG A 57 25.10 -0.07 0.85
CA ARG A 57 25.87 0.94 0.09
C ARG A 57 25.20 2.30 0.09
N ILE A 58 23.88 2.34 -0.03
CA ILE A 58 23.11 3.59 0.02
C ILE A 58 23.29 4.23 1.40
N CYS A 59 23.15 3.48 2.49
CA CYS A 59 23.36 4.01 3.84
C CYS A 59 24.80 4.54 4.05
N GLU A 60 25.81 3.84 3.55
CA GLU A 60 27.22 4.30 3.59
C GLU A 60 27.42 5.60 2.78
N LEU A 61 26.80 5.70 1.60
CA LEU A 61 26.84 6.88 0.76
C LEU A 61 26.11 8.06 1.40
N GLU A 62 24.95 7.84 2.01
CA GLU A 62 24.20 8.87 2.74
C GLU A 62 24.98 9.38 3.95
N ALA A 63 25.63 8.49 4.70
CA ALA A 63 26.49 8.86 5.83
C ALA A 63 27.71 9.68 5.39
N SER A 64 28.36 9.30 4.28
CA SER A 64 29.51 10.06 3.75
C SER A 64 29.09 11.41 3.16
N PHE A 65 27.92 11.49 2.51
CA PHE A 65 27.34 12.75 2.05
C PHE A 65 27.01 13.70 3.21
N GLN A 66 26.45 13.18 4.30
CA GLN A 66 26.19 13.98 5.52
C GLN A 66 27.49 14.44 6.20
N ALA A 67 28.54 13.62 6.19
CA ALA A 67 29.84 13.96 6.77
C ALA A 67 30.62 15.00 5.95
N SER A 68 30.39 15.10 4.64
CA SER A 68 31.13 15.97 3.71
C SER A 68 30.70 17.45 3.70
N GLY A 69 29.77 17.86 4.57
CA GLY A 69 29.33 19.25 4.67
C GLY A 69 28.24 19.61 3.65
N LYS A 70 27.29 20.42 4.14
CA LYS A 70 26.10 20.90 3.42
C LYS A 70 26.46 21.38 2.02
N VAL A 71 26.00 20.65 1.01
CA VAL A 71 25.74 21.23 -0.30
C VAL A 71 24.24 21.12 -0.51
N ASP A 72 23.57 22.26 -0.42
CA ASP A 72 22.15 22.43 -0.70
C ASP A 72 21.88 22.14 -2.18
N HIS A 73 21.76 20.87 -2.53
CA HIS A 73 21.04 20.44 -3.72
C HIS A 73 20.08 19.33 -3.30
N LYS A 74 18.89 19.79 -2.93
CA LYS A 74 17.65 19.02 -2.76
C LYS A 74 17.59 17.85 -3.74
N PRO A 75 17.73 16.59 -3.29
CA PRO A 75 17.13 15.47 -3.99
C PRO A 75 15.63 15.64 -3.81
N THR A 76 14.94 16.02 -4.88
CA THR A 76 13.48 15.95 -4.91
C THR A 76 13.10 14.48 -5.01
N MET A 77 12.98 13.82 -3.86
CA MET A 77 11.92 12.86 -3.54
C MET A 77 11.81 12.83 -2.01
N SER A 78 11.07 13.81 -1.50
CA SER A 78 10.73 13.90 -0.09
C SER A 78 9.65 12.86 0.22
N ILE A 79 10.06 11.67 0.67
CA ILE A 79 9.14 10.65 1.21
C ILE A 79 8.32 11.24 2.38
N LYS A 80 8.89 12.19 3.13
CA LYS A 80 8.24 12.88 4.25
C LYS A 80 7.12 13.84 3.85
N SER A 81 7.05 14.29 2.58
CA SER A 81 5.95 15.16 2.13
C SER A 81 4.73 14.37 1.67
N VAL A 82 4.87 13.07 1.41
CA VAL A 82 3.77 12.24 0.91
C VAL A 82 2.89 11.76 2.08
N GLU A 83 3.48 11.39 3.21
CA GLU A 83 2.74 10.98 4.42
C GLU A 83 1.76 12.08 4.88
N SER A 84 2.23 13.33 5.07
CA SER A 84 1.34 14.44 5.46
C SER A 84 0.22 14.77 4.44
N LYS A 85 0.45 14.50 3.15
CA LYS A 85 -0.58 14.71 2.10
C LYS A 85 -1.58 13.56 2.04
N ILE A 86 -1.14 12.35 2.34
CA ILE A 86 -2.00 11.17 2.47
C ILE A 86 -2.91 11.36 3.70
N ASP A 87 -2.35 11.79 4.83
CA ASP A 87 -3.10 11.98 6.07
C ASP A 87 -4.19 13.05 5.92
N MET A 88 -3.86 14.22 5.34
CA MET A 88 -4.86 15.26 5.07
C MET A 88 -5.93 14.82 4.08
N ASN A 89 -5.59 13.98 3.08
CA ASN A 89 -6.55 13.52 2.08
C ASN A 89 -7.50 12.42 2.63
N ILE A 90 -7.04 11.62 3.59
CA ILE A 90 -7.87 10.62 4.29
C ILE A 90 -8.85 11.33 5.23
N GLU A 91 -8.41 12.34 5.99
CA GLU A 91 -9.29 13.11 6.89
C GLU A 91 -10.41 13.82 6.13
N ILE A 92 -10.08 14.52 5.03
CA ILE A 92 -11.08 15.21 4.20
C ILE A 92 -12.09 14.21 3.60
N GLN A 93 -11.67 13.00 3.24
CA GLN A 93 -12.61 11.99 2.75
C GLN A 93 -13.58 11.51 3.84
N MET A 94 -13.11 11.30 5.07
CA MET A 94 -13.96 10.81 6.17
C MET A 94 -15.04 11.83 6.58
N ASP A 95 -14.73 13.12 6.59
CA ASP A 95 -15.71 14.17 6.94
C ASP A 95 -16.85 14.27 5.91
N ASN A 96 -16.52 14.20 4.61
CA ASN A 96 -17.51 14.22 3.54
C ASN A 96 -18.48 13.02 3.59
N PHE A 97 -17.97 11.81 3.86
CA PHE A 97 -18.82 10.62 4.00
C PHE A 97 -19.68 10.65 5.28
N GLY A 98 -19.19 11.28 6.36
CA GLY A 98 -19.93 11.42 7.62
C GLY A 98 -21.21 12.27 7.48
N ASP A 99 -21.13 13.34 6.69
CA ASP A 99 -22.25 14.24 6.43
C ASP A 99 -23.33 13.57 5.56
N ASP A 100 -22.93 12.77 4.58
CA ASP A 100 -23.86 12.00 3.73
C ASP A 100 -24.63 10.93 4.52
N ILE A 101 -23.97 10.24 5.45
CA ILE A 101 -24.60 9.23 6.32
C ILE A 101 -25.63 9.90 7.26
N LYS A 102 -25.33 11.09 7.81
CA LYS A 102 -26.30 11.85 8.62
C LYS A 102 -27.52 12.25 7.80
N LYS A 103 -27.30 12.71 6.57
CA LYS A 103 -28.37 13.17 5.67
C LYS A 103 -29.26 12.03 5.16
N MET A 104 -28.73 10.81 5.07
CA MET A 104 -29.53 9.60 4.81
C MET A 104 -30.39 9.21 6.03
N LYS A 105 -29.83 9.26 7.25
CA LYS A 105 -30.57 8.95 8.49
C LYS A 105 -31.69 9.93 8.80
N GLU A 106 -31.59 11.17 8.33
CA GLU A 106 -32.62 12.20 8.51
C GLU A 106 -33.80 12.02 7.53
N LYS A 107 -33.57 11.39 6.36
CA LYS A 107 -34.61 11.08 5.37
C LYS A 107 -35.40 9.81 5.69
N GLU A 108 -34.84 8.89 6.48
CA GLU A 108 -35.56 7.69 6.96
C GLU A 108 -36.52 7.96 8.13
N LYS A 109 -36.48 9.16 8.73
CA LYS A 109 -37.31 9.55 9.88
C LYS A 109 -38.57 10.37 9.53
N LYS A 110 -38.90 10.50 8.25
CA LYS A 110 -40.08 11.24 7.79
C LYS A 110 -41.08 10.33 7.07
#